data_AF-A0A7C0UHW9-F1
#
_entry.id   AF-A0A7C0UHW9-F1
#
_cell.length_a   1.000
_cell.length_b   1.000
_cell.length_c   1.000
_cell.angle_alpha   90.00
_cell.angle_beta   90.00
_cell.angle_gamma   90.00
#
_symmetry.space_group_name_H-M   'P 1'
#
loop_
_entity.id
_entity.type
_entity.pdbx_description
1 polymer ?
#
loop_
_entity_poly.entity_id
_entity_poly.type
_entity_poly.pdbx_seq_one_letter_code
_entity_poly.pdbx_strand_id
1 'polypeptide(L)'
;MVLLESLIHHTLEKRSLIIKHVEEINIDRNLVSSRWIKYVPQVVFSPGKVSAVDGSFNLMAFRGFILYAVNAQSLVYGNDGFIDKFDKFEVELAYPTEYSLDFIKMSMSLMELTVLWESLEKYNPDFALVDGSLIAYLTRIFSRIKQGVDEE
;
A
#
# COMPACT_ATOMS: atom_id res chain seq x y z
N MET A 1 8.61 26.87 13.44
CA MET A 1 8.43 25.50 13.94
C MET A 1 8.42 25.56 15.47
N VAL A 2 7.24 25.66 16.09
CA VAL A 2 7.07 25.83 17.56
C VAL A 2 6.14 24.72 18.06
N LEU A 3 6.60 23.47 17.91
CA LEU A 3 5.79 22.28 18.23
C LEU A 3 6.60 21.21 18.98
N LEU A 4 7.58 21.61 19.81
CA LEU A 4 8.45 20.65 20.49
C LEU A 4 8.31 20.66 22.02
N GLU A 5 8.42 21.81 22.67
CA GLU A 5 8.58 21.83 24.14
C GLU A 5 7.30 21.44 24.90
N SER A 6 6.15 21.99 24.52
CA SER A 6 4.86 21.67 25.15
C SER A 6 4.46 20.20 24.91
N LEU A 7 4.78 19.64 23.75
CA LEU A 7 4.51 18.25 23.42
C LEU A 7 5.41 17.31 24.25
N ILE A 8 6.68 17.67 24.43
CA ILE A 8 7.61 16.92 25.28
C ILE A 8 7.15 16.96 26.73
N HIS A 9 6.79 18.14 27.25
CA HIS A 9 6.27 18.28 28.61
C HIS A 9 5.01 17.45 28.83
N HIS A 10 4.04 17.53 27.92
CA HIS A 10 2.81 16.74 28.03
C HIS A 10 3.08 15.22 27.94
N THR A 11 4.05 14.82 27.12
CA THR A 11 4.48 13.42 27.04
C THR A 11 5.12 12.95 28.35
N LEU A 12 5.94 13.79 28.98
CA LEU A 12 6.55 13.51 30.28
C LEU A 12 5.50 13.39 31.39
N GLU A 13 4.48 14.25 31.40
CA GLU A 13 3.33 14.15 32.32
C GLU A 13 2.60 12.80 32.17
N LYS A 14 2.46 12.30 30.93
CA LYS A 14 1.81 11.02 30.63
C LYS A 14 2.73 9.80 30.68
N ARG A 15 4.02 9.96 31.02
CA ARG A 15 5.04 8.89 30.97
C ARG A 15 4.60 7.60 31.65
N SER A 16 4.09 7.68 32.88
CA SER A 16 3.68 6.50 33.65
C SER A 16 2.52 5.76 33.00
N LEU A 17 1.57 6.48 32.40
CA LEU A 17 0.44 5.89 31.68
C LEU A 17 0.91 5.22 30.39
N ILE A 18 1.82 5.86 29.63
CA ILE A 18 2.39 5.29 28.42
C ILE A 18 3.17 4.01 28.73
N ILE A 19 4.01 4.01 29.77
CA ILE A 19 4.75 2.82 30.21
C ILE A 19 3.78 1.70 30.59
N LYS A 20 2.72 2.01 31.38
CA LYS A 20 1.69 1.04 31.74
C LYS A 20 1.03 0.42 30.51
N HIS A 21 0.64 1.22 29.51
CA HIS A 21 0.07 0.70 28.27
C HIS A 21 1.06 -0.18 27.49
N VAL A 22 2.35 0.17 27.46
CA VAL A 22 3.38 -0.66 26.82
C VAL A 22 3.53 -1.99 27.54
N GLU A 23 3.51 -2.00 28.87
CA GLU A 23 3.56 -3.22 29.68
C GLU A 23 2.28 -4.07 29.53
N GLU A 24 1.12 -3.43 29.33
CA GLU A 24 -0.14 -4.09 29.02
C GLU A 24 -0.19 -4.68 27.60
N ILE A 25 0.61 -4.16 26.65
CA ILE A 25 0.86 -4.80 25.36
C ILE A 25 1.79 -6.01 25.61
N ASN A 26 1.23 -7.03 26.26
CA ASN A 26 1.91 -8.27 26.53
C ASN A 26 1.78 -9.19 25.31
N ILE A 27 2.82 -9.22 24.48
CA ILE A 27 2.94 -10.19 23.40
C ILE A 27 3.50 -11.48 23.98
N ASP A 28 2.68 -12.54 24.03
CA ASP A 28 3.13 -13.85 24.47
C ASP A 28 4.19 -14.42 23.51
N ARG A 29 5.46 -14.32 23.93
CA ARG A 29 6.61 -14.84 23.17
C ARG A 29 6.54 -16.36 22.96
N ASN A 30 5.95 -17.10 23.88
CA ASN A 30 5.78 -18.54 23.73
C ASN A 30 4.77 -18.84 22.63
N LEU A 31 3.68 -18.07 22.58
CA LEU A 31 2.70 -18.17 21.49
C LEU A 31 3.33 -17.85 20.14
N VAL A 32 4.11 -16.76 20.03
CA VAL A 32 4.83 -16.43 18.78
C VAL A 32 5.79 -17.55 18.38
N SER A 33 6.60 -18.04 19.31
CA SER A 33 7.61 -19.07 19.05
C SER A 33 6.97 -20.41 18.65
N SER A 34 5.83 -20.77 19.24
CA SER A 34 5.09 -21.99 18.90
C SER A 34 4.47 -21.97 17.51
N ARG A 35 4.21 -20.78 16.95
CA ARG A 35 3.66 -20.60 15.60
C ARG A 35 4.72 -20.31 14.53
N TRP A 36 5.94 -19.97 14.93
CA TRP A 36 7.01 -19.62 14.01
C TRP A 36 7.67 -20.87 13.41
N ILE A 37 7.49 -21.06 12.11
CA ILE A 37 8.14 -22.13 11.37
C ILE A 37 9.45 -21.58 10.80
N LYS A 38 10.59 -22.05 11.33
CA LYS A 38 11.90 -21.72 10.75
C LYS A 38 11.99 -22.34 9.36
N TYR A 39 12.13 -21.49 8.35
CA TYR A 39 12.32 -21.89 6.96
C TYR A 39 13.59 -21.23 6.42
N VAL A 40 14.46 -22.04 5.85
CA VAL A 40 15.65 -21.57 5.12
C VAL A 40 15.41 -21.92 3.66
N PRO A 41 15.14 -20.94 2.78
CA PRO A 41 14.87 -21.20 1.38
C PRO A 41 16.08 -21.83 0.71
N GLN A 42 15.85 -22.86 -0.11
CA GLN A 42 16.87 -23.40 -1.00
C GLN A 42 16.91 -22.56 -2.28
N VAL A 43 18.11 -22.39 -2.85
CA VAL A 43 18.28 -21.68 -4.12
C VAL A 43 17.63 -22.49 -5.24
N VAL A 44 16.68 -21.87 -5.94
CA VAL A 44 16.09 -22.42 -7.16
C VAL A 44 16.72 -21.68 -8.35
N PHE A 45 17.36 -22.41 -9.26
CA PHE A 45 18.13 -21.83 -10.37
C PHE A 45 17.28 -21.20 -11.50
N SER A 46 15.95 -21.31 -11.42
CA SER A 46 15.03 -20.73 -12.39
C SER A 46 13.67 -20.51 -11.72
N PRO A 47 13.40 -19.34 -11.11
CA PRO A 47 12.08 -19.01 -10.58
C PRO A 47 11.02 -18.85 -11.68
N GLY A 48 11.42 -18.94 -12.96
CA GLY A 48 10.56 -18.65 -14.09
C GLY A 48 10.46 -17.14 -14.32
N LYS A 49 9.38 -16.72 -14.96
CA LYS A 49 9.08 -15.30 -15.14
C LYS A 49 8.35 -14.77 -13.91
N VAL A 50 8.84 -13.65 -13.38
CA VAL A 50 8.25 -12.97 -12.23
C VAL A 50 7.88 -11.56 -12.64
N SER A 51 6.66 -11.15 -12.32
CA SER A 51 6.22 -9.76 -12.39
C SER A 51 6.09 -9.21 -10.99
N ALA A 52 6.50 -7.97 -10.76
CA ALA A 52 6.28 -7.26 -9.50
C ALA A 52 5.65 -5.90 -9.77
N VAL A 53 4.59 -5.57 -9.03
CA VAL A 53 3.79 -4.37 -9.22
C VAL A 53 3.71 -3.55 -7.94
N ASP A 54 3.94 -2.25 -8.08
CA ASP A 54 3.81 -1.26 -7.02
C ASP A 54 3.28 0.06 -7.60
N GLY A 55 2.61 0.84 -6.75
CA GLY A 55 1.98 2.10 -7.10
C GLY A 55 2.25 3.17 -6.04
N SER A 56 2.23 4.41 -6.49
CA SER A 56 2.40 5.55 -5.62
C SER A 56 1.52 6.71 -6.06
N PHE A 57 1.29 7.64 -5.13
CA PHE A 57 0.58 8.87 -5.43
C PHE A 57 1.18 10.04 -4.66
N ASN A 58 0.97 11.23 -5.18
CA ASN A 58 1.25 12.47 -4.48
C ASN A 58 0.11 13.47 -4.73
N LEU A 59 -0.09 14.42 -3.81
CA LEU A 59 -1.12 15.43 -3.95
C LEU A 59 -0.73 16.76 -3.32
N MET A 60 -1.34 17.83 -3.82
CA MET A 60 -1.26 19.17 -3.29
C MET A 60 -2.66 19.77 -3.19
N ALA A 61 -3.06 20.13 -1.97
CA ALA A 61 -4.38 20.71 -1.71
C ALA A 61 -4.37 22.23 -1.89
N PHE A 62 -5.38 22.74 -2.61
CA PHE A 62 -5.71 24.15 -2.75
C PHE A 62 -7.11 24.41 -2.18
N ARG A 63 -7.49 25.68 -2.02
CA ARG A 63 -8.79 26.03 -1.42
C ARG A 63 -10.01 25.46 -2.16
N GLY A 64 -9.92 25.29 -3.48
CA GLY A 64 -11.04 24.85 -4.31
C GLY A 64 -10.85 23.50 -5.01
N PHE A 65 -9.66 22.90 -4.94
CA PHE A 65 -9.33 21.65 -5.63
C PHE A 65 -8.09 21.00 -5.01
N ILE A 66 -7.90 19.73 -5.30
CA ILE A 66 -6.68 18.98 -5.02
C ILE A 66 -6.07 18.61 -6.36
N LEU A 67 -4.83 19.04 -6.59
CA LEU A 67 -4.02 18.54 -7.70
C LEU A 67 -3.36 17.25 -7.23
N TYR A 68 -3.54 16.15 -7.95
CA TYR A 68 -2.94 14.88 -7.58
C TYR A 68 -2.29 14.20 -8.79
N ALA A 69 -1.31 13.36 -8.50
CA ALA A 69 -0.66 12.49 -9.47
C ALA A 69 -0.63 11.07 -8.91
N VAL A 70 -1.02 10.10 -9.72
CA VAL A 70 -0.94 8.67 -9.42
C VAL A 70 -0.04 8.01 -10.45
N ASN A 71 0.70 7.00 -10.02
CA ASN A 71 1.53 6.17 -10.88
C ASN A 71 1.46 4.71 -10.41
N ALA A 72 1.55 3.78 -11.35
CA ALA A 72 1.86 2.40 -11.06
C ALA A 72 2.87 1.85 -12.07
N GLN A 73 3.67 0.90 -11.59
CA GLN A 73 4.72 0.26 -12.38
C GLN A 73 4.69 -1.25 -12.20
N SER A 74 4.91 -1.98 -13.30
CA SER A 74 5.22 -3.41 -13.27
C SER A 74 6.61 -3.64 -13.84
N LEU A 75 7.41 -4.42 -13.14
CA LEU A 75 8.70 -4.92 -13.59
C LEU A 75 8.59 -6.41 -13.87
N VAL A 76 9.03 -6.84 -15.06
CA VAL A 76 9.06 -8.25 -15.44
C VAL A 76 10.51 -8.72 -15.53
N TYR A 77 10.81 -9.81 -14.82
CA TYR A 77 12.08 -10.52 -14.86
C TYR A 77 11.85 -11.95 -15.32
N GLY A 78 12.85 -12.51 -16.00
CA GLY A 78 12.94 -13.94 -16.28
C GLY A 78 14.31 -14.48 -15.91
N ASN A 79 14.62 -15.66 -16.45
CA ASN A 79 15.85 -16.38 -16.12
C ASN A 79 17.13 -15.60 -16.47
N ASP A 80 17.08 -14.80 -17.53
CA ASP A 80 18.22 -14.01 -18.00
C ASP A 80 18.22 -12.57 -17.47
N GLY A 81 17.34 -12.26 -16.50
CA GLY A 81 17.24 -10.94 -15.86
C GLY A 81 16.03 -10.13 -16.32
N PHE A 82 16.19 -8.81 -16.35
CA PHE A 82 15.12 -7.86 -16.69
C PHE A 82 14.61 -8.07 -18.12
N ILE A 83 13.29 -8.11 -18.27
CA ILE A 83 12.62 -8.29 -19.56
C ILE A 83 11.95 -6.98 -20.00
N ASP A 84 11.06 -6.43 -19.18
CA ASP A 84 10.27 -5.26 -19.55
C ASP A 84 9.74 -4.51 -18.33
N LYS A 85 9.26 -3.29 -18.60
CA LYS A 85 8.66 -2.39 -17.63
C LYS A 85 7.41 -1.73 -18.21
N PHE A 86 6.33 -1.76 -17.45
CA PHE A 86 5.09 -1.07 -17.77
C PHE A 86 4.89 0.05 -16.77
N ASP A 87 4.66 1.26 -17.26
CA ASP A 87 4.37 2.42 -16.43
C ASP A 87 3.02 3.00 -16.85
N LYS A 88 2.20 3.32 -15.86
CA LYS A 88 1.04 4.20 -16.05
C LYS A 88 1.11 5.36 -15.08
N PHE A 89 0.65 6.51 -15.52
CA PHE A 89 0.60 7.71 -14.71
C PHE A 89 -0.59 8.56 -15.14
N GLU A 90 -1.21 9.22 -14.16
CA GLU A 90 -2.27 10.19 -14.38
C GLU A 90 -2.03 11.40 -13.48
N VAL A 91 -2.36 12.58 -13.99
CA VAL A 91 -2.31 13.84 -13.26
C VAL A 91 -3.67 14.50 -13.44
N GLU A 92 -4.37 14.71 -12.34
CA GLU A 92 -5.76 15.15 -12.37
C GLU A 92 -6.11 16.09 -11.21
N LEU A 93 -7.32 16.65 -11.29
CA LEU A 93 -7.90 17.47 -10.24
C LEU A 93 -9.05 16.71 -9.56
N ALA A 94 -9.06 16.73 -8.23
CA ALA A 94 -10.18 16.26 -7.42
C ALA A 94 -10.84 17.42 -6.68
N TYR A 95 -12.16 17.33 -6.45
CA TYR A 95 -12.85 18.22 -5.55
C TYR A 95 -12.36 17.98 -4.10
N PRO A 96 -12.22 19.02 -3.27
CA PRO A 96 -11.78 18.89 -1.89
C PRO A 96 -12.96 18.46 -1.01
N THR A 97 -13.23 17.16 -1.00
CA THR A 97 -14.21 16.51 -0.11
C THR A 97 -13.46 15.73 0.97
N GLU A 98 -14.19 15.23 1.98
CA GLU A 98 -13.59 14.36 3.00
C GLU A 98 -13.09 13.02 2.43
N TYR A 99 -13.57 12.64 1.25
CA TYR A 99 -13.25 11.37 0.58
C TYR A 99 -12.16 11.47 -0.49
N SER A 100 -11.63 12.66 -0.78
CA SER A 100 -10.68 12.85 -1.88
C SER A 100 -9.42 12.00 -1.74
N LEU A 101 -8.92 11.81 -0.52
CA LEU A 101 -7.73 10.98 -0.29
C LEU A 101 -8.00 9.51 -0.61
N ASP A 102 -9.16 8.99 -0.22
CA ASP A 102 -9.53 7.60 -0.48
C ASP A 102 -9.81 7.38 -1.97
N PHE A 103 -10.40 8.37 -2.64
CA PHE A 103 -10.53 8.38 -4.09
C PHE A 103 -9.17 8.28 -4.78
N ILE A 104 -8.19 9.11 -4.40
CA ILE A 104 -6.84 9.09 -5.00
C ILE A 104 -6.14 7.75 -4.74
N LYS A 105 -6.25 7.20 -3.52
CA LYS A 105 -5.72 5.86 -3.20
C LYS A 105 -6.37 4.76 -4.01
N MET A 106 -7.68 4.85 -4.25
CA MET A 106 -8.39 3.90 -5.09
C MET A 106 -7.93 4.01 -6.55
N SER A 107 -7.77 5.22 -7.08
CA SER A 107 -7.22 5.44 -8.43
C SER A 107 -5.83 4.81 -8.58
N MET A 108 -4.95 4.98 -7.58
CA MET A 108 -3.66 4.29 -7.54
C MET A 108 -3.83 2.76 -7.61
N SER A 109 -4.70 2.18 -6.78
CA SER A 109 -4.93 0.73 -6.77
C SER A 109 -5.56 0.18 -8.04
N LEU A 110 -6.41 0.95 -8.72
CA LEU A 110 -6.92 0.59 -10.05
C LEU A 110 -5.80 0.63 -11.10
N MET A 111 -4.89 1.58 -11.00
CA MET A 111 -3.73 1.68 -11.88
C MET A 111 -2.76 0.52 -11.68
N GLU A 112 -2.49 0.12 -10.44
CA GLU A 112 -1.73 -1.09 -10.08
C GLU A 112 -2.32 -2.33 -10.75
N LEU A 113 -3.65 -2.53 -10.64
CA LEU A 113 -4.35 -3.65 -11.28
C LEU A 113 -4.25 -3.61 -12.81
N THR A 114 -4.31 -2.43 -13.40
CA THR A 114 -4.24 -2.27 -14.86
C THR A 114 -2.85 -2.63 -15.38
N VAL A 115 -1.81 -2.17 -14.69
CA VAL A 115 -0.41 -2.46 -15.03
C VAL A 115 -0.07 -3.92 -14.76
N LEU A 116 -0.62 -4.51 -13.70
CA LEU A 116 -0.56 -5.96 -13.46
C LEU A 116 -1.20 -6.74 -14.61
N TRP A 117 -2.41 -6.37 -15.04
CA TRP A 117 -3.12 -7.04 -16.12
C TRP A 117 -2.32 -7.04 -17.43
N GLU A 118 -1.74 -5.91 -17.81
CA GLU A 118 -0.90 -5.81 -19.01
C GLU A 118 0.34 -6.72 -18.93
N SER A 119 0.96 -6.82 -17.76
CA SER A 119 2.07 -7.74 -17.51
C SER A 119 1.65 -9.20 -17.64
N LEU A 120 0.49 -9.56 -17.08
CA LEU A 120 -0.06 -10.91 -17.16
C LEU A 120 -0.38 -11.29 -18.61
N GLU A 121 -1.02 -10.41 -19.36
CA GLU A 121 -1.43 -10.65 -20.75
C GLU A 121 -0.22 -10.80 -21.68
N LYS A 122 0.77 -9.91 -21.55
CA LYS A 122 1.93 -9.88 -22.47
C LYS A 122 2.97 -10.94 -22.14
N TYR A 123 3.23 -11.19 -20.85
CA TYR A 123 4.36 -12.02 -20.42
C TYR A 123 3.96 -13.32 -19.73
N ASN A 124 2.72 -13.47 -19.27
CA ASN A 124 2.23 -14.65 -18.53
C ASN A 124 3.28 -15.15 -17.51
N PRO A 125 3.60 -14.34 -16.49
CA PRO A 125 4.59 -14.69 -15.48
C PRO A 125 4.11 -15.85 -14.62
N ASP A 126 5.04 -16.69 -14.17
CA ASP A 126 4.77 -17.79 -13.23
C ASP A 126 4.38 -17.25 -11.84
N PHE A 127 4.93 -16.10 -11.46
CA PHE A 127 4.58 -15.39 -10.23
C PHE A 127 4.31 -13.91 -10.50
N ALA A 128 3.19 -13.42 -9.97
CA ALA A 128 2.89 -12.00 -9.91
C ALA A 128 2.88 -11.54 -8.45
N LEU A 129 3.81 -10.66 -8.12
CA LEU A 129 3.97 -10.04 -6.82
C LEU A 129 3.28 -8.68 -6.86
N VAL A 130 2.43 -8.42 -5.87
CA VAL A 130 1.67 -7.18 -5.74
C VAL A 130 1.96 -6.62 -4.37
N ASP A 131 2.34 -5.35 -4.28
CA ASP A 131 2.55 -4.72 -2.98
C ASP A 131 1.22 -4.53 -2.23
N GLY A 132 1.21 -4.92 -0.95
CA GLY A 132 0.05 -4.89 -0.08
C GLY A 132 -0.67 -6.24 0.07
N SER A 133 -1.88 -6.19 0.64
CA SER A 133 -2.71 -7.38 0.87
C SER A 133 -3.93 -7.36 -0.02
N LEU A 134 -4.35 -8.54 -0.51
CA LEU A 134 -5.58 -8.68 -1.28
C LEU A 134 -6.79 -8.12 -0.52
N ILE A 135 -6.84 -8.32 0.80
CA ILE A 135 -7.92 -7.77 1.64
C ILE A 135 -7.91 -6.24 1.59
N ALA A 136 -6.74 -5.59 1.69
CA ALA A 136 -6.65 -4.14 1.60
C ALA A 136 -7.07 -3.60 0.21
N TYR A 137 -6.76 -4.32 -0.87
CA TYR A 137 -7.27 -3.98 -2.20
C TYR A 137 -8.80 -4.06 -2.26
N LEU A 138 -9.37 -5.18 -1.79
CA LEU A 138 -10.82 -5.38 -1.81
C LEU A 138 -11.54 -4.35 -0.95
N THR A 139 -11.06 -4.06 0.26
CA THR A 139 -11.73 -3.09 1.14
C THR A 139 -11.71 -1.68 0.58
N ARG A 140 -10.65 -1.26 -0.13
CA ARG A 140 -10.58 0.04 -0.82
C ARG A 140 -11.57 0.14 -1.98
N ILE A 141 -11.82 -0.96 -2.69
CA ILE A 141 -12.78 -1.00 -3.79
C ILE A 141 -14.23 -1.02 -3.25
N PHE A 142 -14.49 -1.83 -2.22
CA PHE A 142 -15.83 -2.02 -1.67
C PHE A 142 -16.32 -0.89 -0.76
N SER A 143 -15.42 -0.11 -0.14
CA SER A 143 -15.82 1.05 0.68
C SER A 143 -16.69 2.03 -0.12
N ARG A 144 -16.49 2.11 -1.44
CA ARG A 144 -17.24 2.98 -2.34
C ARG A 144 -18.58 2.42 -2.81
N ILE A 145 -18.72 1.10 -2.99
CA ILE A 145 -20.03 0.50 -3.33
C ILE A 145 -21.05 0.83 -2.26
N LYS A 146 -20.63 0.83 -1.00
CA LYS A 146 -21.51 1.21 0.12
C LYS A 146 -21.86 2.71 0.10
N GLN A 147 -20.89 3.56 -0.21
CA GLN A 147 -21.10 5.03 -0.26
C GLN A 147 -21.97 5.48 -1.44
N GLY A 148 -21.88 4.82 -2.59
CA GLY A 148 -22.78 5.09 -3.72
C GLY A 148 -24.21 4.56 -3.55
N VAL A 149 -24.45 3.69 -2.57
CA VAL A 149 -25.78 3.18 -2.20
C VAL A 149 -26.42 4.03 -1.11
N ASP A 150 -25.63 4.72 -0.29
CA ASP A 150 -26.12 5.62 0.76
C ASP A 150 -26.47 7.04 0.22
N GLU A 151 -26.15 7.34 -1.05
CA GLU A 151 -26.47 8.61 -1.75
C GLU A 151 -27.67 8.51 -2.73
N GLU A 152 -28.37 7.36 -2.80
CA GLU A 152 -29.66 7.18 -3.51
C GLU A 152 -30.86 7.12 -2.55
#